data_AF-A0A1E7KC56-F1
#
_entry.id   AF-A0A1E7KC56-F1
#
_cell.length_a   1.000
_cell.length_b   1.000
_cell.length_c   1.000
_cell.angle_alpha   90.00
_cell.angle_beta   90.00
_cell.angle_gamma   90.00
#
_symmetry.space_group_name_H-M   'P 1'
#
loop_
_entity.id
_entity.type
_entity.pdbx_description
1 polymer ?
#
loop_
_entity_poly.entity_id
_entity_poly.type
_entity_poly.pdbx_seq_one_letter_code
_entity_poly.pdbx_strand_id
1 'polypeptide(L)'
;MADQIKIRRQLVEEQMQKLWQEVKKAESIWQGEAAEMFGAVEKQWDARAAHIKDQLTKIENLVREGSGRYRATDLKARGLFEQIGGW
;
A
#
# COMPACT_ATOMS: atom_id res chain seq x y z
N MET A 1 11.28 -8.78 4.19
CA MET A 1 9.83 -9.00 4.02
C MET A 1 9.05 -7.69 4.12
N ALA A 2 9.22 -6.89 5.19
CA ALA A 2 8.65 -5.54 5.28
C ALA A 2 9.07 -4.63 4.11
N ASP A 3 10.36 -4.64 3.73
CA ASP A 3 10.85 -3.85 2.58
C ASP A 3 10.20 -4.24 1.24
N GLN A 4 9.91 -5.54 1.04
CA GLN A 4 9.24 -6.00 -0.18
C GLN A 4 7.79 -5.52 -0.26
N ILE A 5 7.09 -5.39 0.87
CA ILE A 5 5.72 -4.86 0.89
C ILE A 5 5.73 -3.37 0.58
N LYS A 6 6.69 -2.63 1.13
CA LYS A 6 6.88 -1.20 0.81
C LYS A 6 7.13 -0.99 -0.68
N ILE A 7 8.03 -1.77 -1.28
CA ILE A 7 8.33 -1.72 -2.72
C ILE A 7 7.08 -2.04 -3.53
N ARG A 8 6.32 -3.08 -3.17
CA ARG A 8 5.08 -3.46 -3.86
C ARG A 8 3.99 -2.40 -3.73
N ARG A 9 3.85 -1.75 -2.58
CA ARG A 9 2.92 -0.62 -2.38
C ARG A 9 3.27 0.53 -3.33
N GLN A 10 4.54 0.93 -3.36
CA GLN A 10 5.01 2.00 -4.24
C GLN A 10 4.74 1.67 -5.71
N LEU A 11 5.00 0.43 -6.12
CA LEU A 11 4.70 -0.02 -7.48
C LEU A 11 3.20 0.11 -7.82
N VAL A 12 2.32 -0.30 -6.92
CA VAL A 12 0.86 -0.18 -7.13
C VAL A 12 0.45 1.29 -7.23
N GLU A 13 0.97 2.15 -6.35
CA GLU A 13 0.70 3.60 -6.41
C GLU A 13 1.14 4.21 -7.75
N GLU A 14 2.34 3.88 -8.21
CA GLU A 14 2.85 4.35 -9.50
C GLU A 14 2.02 3.84 -10.68
N GLN A 15 1.62 2.57 -10.65
CA GLN A 15 0.78 1.97 -11.69
C GLN A 15 -0.60 2.63 -11.77
N MET A 16 -1.21 2.90 -10.60
CA MET A 16 -2.49 3.60 -10.55
C MET A 16 -2.38 5.03 -11.09
N GLN A 17 -1.31 5.75 -10.73
CA GLN A 17 -1.06 7.09 -11.29
C GLN A 17 -0.87 7.06 -12.80
N LYS A 18 -0.07 6.10 -13.30
CA LYS A 18 0.15 5.94 -14.76
C LYS A 18 -1.14 5.60 -15.49
N LEU A 19 -1.94 4.67 -14.97
CA LEU A 19 -3.22 4.31 -15.57
C LEU A 19 -4.15 5.52 -15.66
N TRP A 20 -4.24 6.30 -14.58
CA TRP A 20 -5.07 7.50 -14.57
C TRP A 20 -4.58 8.59 -15.53
N GLN A 21 -3.26 8.76 -15.64
CA GLN A 21 -2.65 9.68 -16.61
C GLN A 21 -2.99 9.30 -18.06
N GLU A 22 -2.99 8.00 -18.41
CA GLU A 22 -3.42 7.56 -19.74
C GLU A 22 -4.90 7.85 -19.99
N VAL A 23 -5.76 7.67 -18.99
CA VAL A 23 -7.18 8.03 -19.07
C VAL A 23 -7.36 9.53 -19.27
N LYS A 24 -6.58 10.37 -18.56
CA LYS A 24 -6.60 11.83 -18.74
C LYS A 24 -6.12 12.31 -20.10
N LYS A 25 -5.24 11.59 -20.79
CA LYS A 25 -4.87 11.95 -22.16
C LYS A 25 -6.09 11.86 -23.10
N ALA A 26 -6.98 10.89 -22.85
CA ALA A 26 -8.22 10.74 -23.61
C ALA A 26 -9.24 11.85 -23.30
N GLU A 27 -9.15 12.49 -22.13
CA GLU A 27 -10.00 13.63 -21.72
C GLU A 27 -9.91 14.80 -22.71
N SER A 28 -8.74 15.05 -23.30
CA SER A 28 -8.56 16.15 -24.27
C SER A 28 -9.48 16.06 -25.50
N ILE A 29 -10.04 14.87 -25.76
CA ILE A 29 -10.96 14.58 -26.86
C ILE A 29 -12.42 14.80 -26.44
N TRP A 30 -12.72 14.84 -25.13
CA TRP A 30 -14.08 14.90 -24.61
C TRP A 30 -14.49 16.36 -24.41
N GLN A 31 -15.54 16.79 -25.11
CA GLN A 31 -16.10 18.15 -25.01
C GLN A 31 -17.58 18.08 -24.58
N GLY A 32 -18.06 19.14 -23.91
CA GLY A 32 -19.45 19.25 -23.46
C GLY A 32 -19.77 18.35 -22.25
N GLU A 33 -20.94 17.71 -22.28
CA GLU A 33 -21.48 16.85 -21.20
C GLU A 33 -20.53 15.68 -20.82
N ALA A 34 -19.73 15.21 -21.77
CA ALA A 34 -18.73 14.18 -21.53
C ALA A 34 -17.60 14.64 -20.57
N ALA A 35 -17.22 15.92 -20.61
CA ALA A 35 -16.22 16.48 -19.71
C ALA A 35 -16.75 16.62 -18.28
N GLU A 36 -18.02 16.99 -18.12
CA GLU A 36 -18.67 17.06 -16.79
C GLU A 36 -18.79 15.67 -16.15
N MET A 37 -19.22 14.67 -16.95
CA MET A 37 -19.27 13.27 -16.50
C MET A 37 -17.87 12.73 -16.15
N PHE A 38 -16.85 13.13 -16.90
CA PHE A 38 -15.46 12.77 -16.59
C PHE A 38 -15.00 13.34 -15.25
N GLY A 39 -15.32 14.60 -14.94
CA GLY A 39 -15.01 15.20 -13.64
C GLY A 39 -15.67 14.47 -12.46
N ALA A 40 -16.87 13.91 -12.66
CA ALA A 40 -17.52 13.05 -11.66
C ALA A 40 -16.78 11.71 -11.48
N VAL A 41 -16.35 11.09 -12.60
CA VAL A 41 -15.56 9.86 -12.59
C VAL A 41 -14.19 10.08 -11.96
N GLU A 42 -13.56 11.22 -12.20
CA GLU A 42 -12.28 11.61 -11.59
C GLU A 42 -12.37 11.64 -10.06
N LYS A 43 -13.39 12.29 -9.51
CA LYS A 43 -13.61 12.33 -8.06
C LYS A 43 -13.80 10.92 -7.48
N GLN A 44 -14.53 10.06 -8.18
CA GLN A 44 -14.71 8.66 -7.75
C GLN A 44 -13.42 7.86 -7.83
N TRP A 45 -12.62 8.08 -8.88
CA TRP A 45 -11.31 7.47 -9.04
C TRP A 45 -10.39 7.86 -7.88
N ASP A 46 -10.27 9.15 -7.58
CA ASP A 46 -9.42 9.66 -6.51
C ASP A 46 -9.83 9.09 -5.14
N ALA A 47 -11.14 9.01 -4.86
CA ALA A 47 -11.64 8.41 -3.63
C ALA A 47 -11.26 6.92 -3.51
N ARG A 48 -11.37 6.15 -4.60
CA ARG A 48 -10.99 4.73 -4.62
C ARG A 48 -9.48 4.56 -4.52
N ALA A 49 -8.70 5.40 -5.20
CA ALA A 49 -7.24 5.40 -5.13
C ALA A 49 -6.74 5.69 -3.72
N ALA A 50 -7.32 6.69 -3.05
CA ALA A 50 -7.03 6.98 -1.65
C ALA A 50 -7.36 5.80 -0.74
N HIS A 51 -8.51 5.13 -0.96
CA HIS A 51 -8.90 3.95 -0.18
C HIS A 51 -7.92 2.79 -0.35
N ILE A 52 -7.52 2.46 -1.58
CA ILE A 52 -6.54 1.39 -1.86
C ILE A 52 -5.21 1.70 -1.18
N LYS A 53 -4.74 2.94 -1.27
CA LYS A 53 -3.51 3.39 -0.60
C LYS A 53 -3.58 3.19 0.92
N ASP A 54 -4.68 3.60 1.55
CA ASP A 54 -4.90 3.41 2.99
C ASP A 54 -4.86 1.91 3.38
N GLN A 55 -5.51 1.03 2.62
CA GLN A 55 -5.47 -0.41 2.87
C GLN A 55 -4.06 -1.00 2.74
N LEU A 56 -3.30 -0.59 1.71
CA LEU A 56 -1.92 -1.05 1.54
C LEU A 56 -1.01 -0.56 2.67
N THR A 57 -1.20 0.67 3.15
CA THR A 57 -0.48 1.19 4.33
C THR A 57 -0.85 0.40 5.59
N LYS A 58 -2.13 0.05 5.79
CA LYS A 58 -2.55 -0.80 6.92
C LYS A 58 -1.88 -2.18 6.87
N ILE A 59 -1.85 -2.82 5.70
CA ILE A 59 -1.17 -4.11 5.52
C ILE A 59 0.33 -3.98 5.80
N GLU A 60 0.99 -2.93 5.29
CA GLU A 60 2.40 -2.65 5.56
C GLU A 60 2.67 -2.53 7.07
N ASN A 61 1.84 -1.76 7.79
CA ASN A 61 1.95 -1.58 9.24
C ASN A 61 1.73 -2.91 9.98
N LEU A 62 0.70 -3.69 9.63
CA LEU A 62 0.43 -4.99 10.24
C LEU A 62 1.59 -5.97 10.05
N VAL A 63 2.19 -6.02 8.86
CA VAL A 63 3.34 -6.91 8.62
C VAL A 63 4.59 -6.41 9.34
N ARG A 64 4.81 -5.09 9.42
CA ARG A 64 5.91 -4.52 10.19
C ARG A 64 5.77 -4.82 11.68
N GLU A 65 4.59 -4.64 12.25
CA GLU A 65 4.31 -4.95 13.65
C GLU A 65 4.39 -6.45 13.95
N GLY A 66 3.81 -7.29 13.08
CA GLY A 66 3.87 -8.74 13.21
C GLY A 66 5.31 -9.26 13.15
N SER A 67 6.12 -8.77 12.21
CA SER A 67 7.54 -9.14 12.13
C SER A 67 8.37 -8.61 13.30
N GLY A 68 8.07 -7.41 13.79
CA GLY A 68 8.71 -6.85 14.98
C GLY A 68 8.39 -7.65 16.25
N ARG A 69 7.12 -8.00 16.47
CA ARG A 69 6.69 -8.85 17.59
C ARG A 69 7.28 -10.24 17.51
N TYR A 70 7.34 -10.84 16.31
CA TYR A 70 7.93 -12.16 16.12
C TYR A 70 9.43 -12.17 16.46
N ARG A 71 10.20 -11.18 15.97
CA ARG A 71 11.63 -11.04 16.30
C ARG A 71 11.88 -10.79 17.78
N ALA A 72 11.08 -9.94 18.42
CA ALA A 72 11.22 -9.65 19.85
C ALA A 72 10.94 -10.89 20.72
N THR A 73 9.93 -11.68 20.36
CA THR A 73 9.60 -12.93 21.05
C THR A 73 10.67 -13.99 20.83
N ASP A 74 11.22 -14.13 19.62
CA ASP A 74 12.32 -15.07 19.34
C ASP A 74 13.59 -14.70 20.12
N LEU A 75 13.96 -13.43 20.17
CA LEU A 75 15.10 -12.94 20.96
C LEU A 75 14.90 -13.20 22.47
N LYS A 76 13.70 -12.97 22.99
CA LYS A 76 13.38 -13.28 24.40
C LYS A 76 13.42 -14.78 24.67
N ALA A 77 12.85 -15.59 23.79
CA ALA A 77 12.88 -17.04 23.92
C ALA A 77 14.31 -17.56 23.89
N ARG A 78 15.14 -17.09 22.95
CA ARG A 78 16.57 -17.44 22.87
C ARG A 78 17.34 -17.06 24.14
N GLY A 79 17.14 -15.86 24.68
CA GLY A 79 17.76 -15.45 25.94
C GLY A 79 17.33 -16.32 27.13
N LEU A 80 16.07 -16.73 27.19
CA LEU A 80 15.57 -17.66 28.20
C LEU A 80 16.16 -19.07 28.02
N PHE A 81 16.31 -19.55 26.78
CA PHE A 81 16.92 -20.86 26.51
C PHE A 81 18.42 -20.87 26.81
N GLU A 82 19.17 -19.79 26.53
CA GLU A 82 20.58 -19.67 26.95
C GLU A 82 20.72 -19.63 28.47
N GLN A 83 19.76 -19.03 29.19
CA GLN A 83 19.78 -18.94 30.65
C GLN A 83 19.39 -20.26 31.34
N ILE A 84 18.58 -21.10 30.70
CA ILE A 84 18.07 -22.38 31.27
C ILE A 84 18.88 -23.59 30.76
N GLY A 85 19.47 -23.50 29.57
CA GLY A 85 20.23 -24.58 28.92
C GLY A 85 21.72 -24.63 29.24
N GLY A 86 22.22 -23.76 30.14
CA GLY A 86 23.59 -23.81 30.63
C GLY A 86 23.78 -24.91 31.68
N TRP A 87 24.02 -26.14 31.22
CA TRP A 87 24.69 -27.21 31.98
C TRP A 87 25.98 -27.59 31.27
#